data_AF-A0A7Z2ZT13-F1
#
_entry.id   AF-A0A7Z2ZT13-F1
#
_cell.length_a   1.000
_cell.length_b   1.000
_cell.length_c   1.000
_cell.angle_alpha   90.00
_cell.angle_beta   90.00
_cell.angle_gamma   90.00
#
_symmetry.space_group_name_H-M   'P 1'
#
loop_
_entity.id
_entity.type
_entity.pdbx_description
1 polymer ?
#
loop_
_entity_poly.entity_id
_entity_poly.type
_entity_poly.pdbx_seq_one_letter_code
_entity_poly.pdbx_strand_id
1 'polypeptide(L)'
;MKKRSVVVILFLFALLAWSASFHNGVMFDIDGDSVDGPFGALLALLFTGGGLLLAGFVILLVGGLLALVFAGVGVLCVGGFGVGALALVAALAFVAALALSPLLLPLLLGGLVLAMMHRSRRQRVLRDQPV
;
A
#
# COMPACT_ATOMS: atom_id res chain seq x y z
N MET A 1 45.08 35.80 -3.66
CA MET A 1 45.12 34.81 -2.56
C MET A 1 44.51 35.34 -1.26
N LYS A 2 44.82 36.56 -0.80
CA LYS A 2 44.24 37.17 0.44
C LYS A 2 42.70 37.23 0.49
N LYS A 3 42.01 37.46 -0.64
CA LYS A 3 40.54 37.58 -0.67
C LYS A 3 39.80 36.30 -0.26
N ARG A 4 40.30 35.11 -0.64
CA ARG A 4 39.69 33.82 -0.27
C ARG A 4 39.93 33.49 1.20
N SER A 5 41.12 33.82 1.71
CA SER A 5 41.46 33.63 3.12
C SER A 5 40.57 34.45 4.05
N VAL A 6 40.25 35.70 3.67
CA VAL A 6 39.31 36.54 4.44
C VAL A 6 37.92 35.93 4.47
N VAL A 7 37.40 35.42 3.34
CA VAL A 7 36.07 34.78 3.27
C VAL A 7 36.03 33.52 4.14
N VAL A 8 37.06 32.69 4.11
CA VAL A 8 37.15 31.48 4.95
C VAL A 8 37.22 31.87 6.43
N ILE A 9 38.04 32.86 6.81
CA ILE A 9 38.08 33.36 8.19
C ILE A 9 36.71 33.88 8.65
N LEU A 10 36.00 34.63 7.80
CA LEU A 10 34.68 35.18 8.13
C LEU A 10 33.64 34.07 8.32
N PHE A 11 33.72 33.02 7.51
CA PHE A 11 32.85 31.85 7.60
C PHE A 11 33.14 31.01 8.86
N LEU A 12 34.42 30.79 9.21
CA LEU A 12 34.78 30.16 10.49
C LEU A 12 34.34 31.02 11.68
N PHE A 13 34.44 32.35 11.59
CA PHE A 13 33.97 33.24 12.63
C PHE A 13 32.44 33.20 12.78
N ALA A 14 31.70 33.10 11.66
CA ALA A 14 30.25 32.91 11.68
C ALA A 14 29.86 31.56 12.30
N LEU A 15 30.61 30.49 12.03
CA LEU A 15 30.40 29.19 12.68
C LEU A 15 30.73 29.21 14.18
N LEU A 16 31.77 29.95 14.57
CA LEU A 16 32.10 30.16 15.97
C LEU A 16 31.00 30.97 16.69
N ALA A 17 30.50 32.03 16.06
CA ALA A 17 29.38 32.84 16.57
C ALA A 17 28.08 32.03 16.66
N TRP A 18 27.82 31.15 15.68
CA TRP A 18 26.71 30.21 15.71
C TRP A 18 26.84 29.22 16.86
N SER A 19 28.02 28.60 17.01
CA SER A 19 28.32 27.69 18.12
C SER A 19 28.28 28.38 19.48
N ALA A 20 28.55 29.69 19.56
CA ALA A 20 28.43 30.46 20.79
C ALA A 20 26.98 30.87 21.10
N SER A 21 26.14 31.04 20.07
CA SER A 21 24.73 31.41 20.21
C SER A 21 23.84 30.22 20.61
N PHE A 22 24.15 29.04 20.12
CA PHE A 22 23.51 27.80 20.55
C PHE A 22 24.35 27.16 21.66
N HIS A 23 23.86 27.21 22.90
CA HIS A 23 24.56 26.69 24.11
C HIS A 23 24.89 25.17 24.07
N ASN A 24 24.45 24.49 23.01
CA ASN A 24 24.77 23.10 22.72
C ASN A 24 25.89 23.09 21.66
N GLY A 25 27.14 22.95 22.09
CA GLY A 25 28.27 22.80 21.18
C GLY A 25 28.01 21.65 20.19
N VAL A 26 28.12 21.94 18.90
CA VAL A 26 27.90 20.93 17.85
C VAL A 26 29.18 20.10 17.74
N MET A 27 29.31 19.09 18.60
CA MET A 27 30.48 18.21 18.65
C MET A 27 30.37 17.11 17.60
N PHE A 28 31.47 16.88 16.88
CA PHE A 28 31.61 15.72 16.00
C PHE A 28 32.63 14.78 16.62
N ASP A 29 32.16 13.64 17.11
CA ASP A 29 33.00 12.60 17.70
C ASP A 29 33.39 11.59 16.62
N ILE A 30 34.69 11.35 16.48
CA ILE A 30 35.23 10.31 15.60
C ILE A 30 36.06 9.38 16.48
N ASP A 31 35.56 8.16 16.67
CA ASP A 31 36.30 7.08 17.35
C ASP A 31 36.70 7.40 18.81
N GLY A 32 35.90 8.21 19.52
CA GLY A 32 36.16 8.60 20.90
C GLY A 32 36.99 9.88 21.05
N ASP A 33 37.52 10.41 19.95
CA ASP A 33 38.12 11.73 19.89
C ASP A 33 37.06 12.77 19.47
N SER A 34 36.75 13.67 20.39
CA SER A 34 35.81 14.76 20.15
C SER A 34 36.51 15.92 19.44
N VAL A 35 36.15 16.13 18.16
CA VAL A 35 36.62 17.27 17.39
C VAL A 35 35.71 18.46 17.68
N ASP A 36 36.21 19.37 18.51
CA ASP A 36 35.47 20.54 18.96
C ASP A 36 35.86 21.82 18.21
N GLY A 37 34.94 22.78 18.14
CA GLY A 37 35.14 24.08 17.48
C GLY A 37 34.58 24.18 16.04
N PRO A 38 34.94 25.22 15.27
CA PRO A 38 34.28 25.58 14.01
C PRO A 38 34.34 24.48 12.93
N PHE A 39 35.44 23.72 12.91
CA PHE A 39 35.60 22.59 12.01
C PHE A 39 34.75 21.39 12.43
N GLY A 40 34.62 21.13 13.74
CA GLY A 40 33.71 20.10 14.27
C GLY A 40 32.26 20.41 13.91
N ALA A 41 31.83 21.66 14.07
CA ALA A 41 30.49 22.11 13.68
C ALA A 41 30.24 21.97 12.17
N LEU A 42 31.25 22.22 11.32
CA LEU A 42 31.12 22.04 9.88
C LEU A 42 30.92 20.58 9.49
N LEU A 43 31.71 19.68 10.10
CA LEU A 43 31.64 18.23 9.85
C LEU A 43 30.32 17.66 10.38
N ALA A 44 29.91 18.03 11.58
CA ALA A 44 28.62 17.67 12.13
C ALA A 44 27.48 18.15 11.23
N LEU A 45 27.48 19.40 10.78
CA LEU A 45 26.45 19.93 9.89
C LEU A 45 26.41 19.19 8.55
N LEU A 46 27.58 18.86 7.98
CA LEU A 46 27.66 18.16 6.69
C LEU A 46 27.17 16.71 6.79
N PHE A 47 27.58 15.97 7.81
CA PHE A 47 27.21 14.56 7.96
C PHE A 47 25.81 14.38 8.54
N THR A 48 25.40 15.18 9.52
CA THR A 48 24.04 15.14 10.06
C THR A 48 23.05 15.69 9.02
N GLY A 49 23.34 16.86 8.44
CA GLY A 49 22.47 17.47 7.42
C GLY A 49 22.43 16.67 6.11
N GLY A 50 23.60 16.24 5.62
CA GLY A 50 23.70 15.41 4.42
C GLY A 50 23.11 14.01 4.62
N GLY A 51 23.37 13.38 5.78
CA GLY A 51 22.78 12.10 6.15
C GLY A 51 21.26 12.17 6.27
N LEU A 52 20.71 13.26 6.82
CA LEU A 52 19.27 13.44 6.94
C LEU A 52 18.58 13.66 5.58
N LEU A 53 19.22 14.41 4.67
CA LEU A 53 18.74 14.56 3.29
C LEU A 53 18.72 13.22 2.55
N LEU A 54 19.80 12.44 2.66
CA LEU A 54 19.89 11.12 2.03
C LEU A 54 18.87 10.14 2.63
N ALA A 55 18.75 10.12 3.96
CA ALA A 55 17.77 9.29 4.65
C ALA A 55 16.34 9.65 4.22
N GLY A 56 16.01 10.95 4.16
CA GLY A 56 14.72 11.42 3.68
C GLY A 56 14.43 10.99 2.24
N PHE A 57 15.42 11.08 1.35
CA PHE A 57 15.28 10.62 -0.02
C PHE A 57 15.02 9.11 -0.12
N VAL A 58 15.77 8.31 0.63
CA VAL A 58 15.59 6.85 0.68
C VAL A 58 14.22 6.49 1.25
N ILE A 59 13.79 7.13 2.35
CA ILE A 59 12.46 6.92 2.94
C ILE A 59 11.37 7.29 1.94
N LEU A 60 11.54 8.35 1.16
CA LEU A 60 10.54 8.76 0.17
C LEU A 60 10.42 7.75 -0.96
N LEU A 61 11.54 7.22 -1.46
CA LEU A 61 11.53 6.17 -2.49
C LEU A 61 10.97 4.85 -1.97
N VAL A 62 11.50 4.36 -0.84
CA VAL A 62 11.10 3.07 -0.25
C VAL A 62 9.66 3.17 0.26
N GLY A 63 9.33 4.24 0.96
CA GLY A 63 7.98 4.53 1.44
C GLY A 63 6.99 4.69 0.29
N GLY A 64 7.39 5.33 -0.81
CA GLY A 64 6.58 5.43 -2.03
C GLY A 64 6.33 4.07 -2.69
N LEU A 65 7.36 3.24 -2.82
CA LEU A 65 7.24 1.87 -3.33
C LEU A 65 6.34 1.01 -2.43
N LEU A 66 6.55 1.07 -1.11
CA LEU A 66 5.69 0.36 -0.16
C LEU A 66 4.24 0.86 -0.28
N ALA A 67 4.01 2.17 -0.32
CA ALA A 67 2.68 2.73 -0.48
C ALA A 67 2.01 2.26 -1.79
N LEU A 68 2.76 2.17 -2.89
CA LEU A 68 2.26 1.65 -4.16
C LEU A 68 1.91 0.16 -4.08
N VAL A 69 2.77 -0.66 -3.47
CA VAL A 69 2.53 -2.09 -3.29
C VAL A 69 1.32 -2.32 -2.36
N PHE A 70 1.26 -1.61 -1.23
CA PHE A 70 0.14 -1.68 -0.31
C PHE A 70 -1.16 -1.13 -0.92
N ALA A 71 -1.11 -0.10 -1.75
CA ALA A 71 -2.26 0.36 -2.52
C ALA A 71 -2.74 -0.72 -3.50
N GLY A 72 -1.83 -1.40 -4.19
CA GLY A 72 -2.16 -2.54 -5.05
C GLY A 72 -2.84 -3.68 -4.29
N VAL A 73 -2.27 -4.09 -3.15
CA VAL A 73 -2.87 -5.11 -2.27
C VAL A 73 -4.21 -4.65 -1.71
N GLY A 74 -4.34 -3.38 -1.33
CA GLY A 74 -5.58 -2.79 -0.84
C GLY A 74 -6.69 -2.85 -1.90
N VAL A 75 -6.38 -2.53 -3.15
CA VAL A 75 -7.34 -2.64 -4.27
C VAL A 75 -7.71 -4.11 -4.55
N LEU A 76 -6.77 -5.05 -4.43
CA LEU A 76 -7.07 -6.48 -4.59
C LEU A 76 -7.93 -7.02 -3.44
N CYS A 77 -7.68 -6.58 -2.21
CA CYS A 77 -8.50 -6.92 -1.05
C CYS A 77 -9.89 -6.30 -1.14
N VAL A 78 -10.01 -5.00 -1.44
CA VAL A 78 -11.31 -4.32 -1.58
C VAL A 78 -12.07 -4.80 -2.82
N GLY A 79 -11.40 -5.05 -3.93
CA GLY A 79 -12.00 -5.61 -5.14
C GLY A 79 -12.43 -7.07 -4.95
N GLY A 80 -11.61 -7.90 -4.32
CA GLY A 80 -11.90 -9.31 -4.04
C GLY A 80 -13.01 -9.50 -3.00
N PHE A 81 -12.91 -8.83 -1.85
CA PHE A 81 -13.95 -8.90 -0.82
C PHE A 81 -15.18 -8.07 -1.17
N GLY A 82 -15.06 -6.99 -1.93
CA GLY A 82 -16.19 -6.16 -2.37
C GLY A 82 -17.10 -6.88 -3.37
N VAL A 83 -16.52 -7.54 -4.38
CA VAL A 83 -17.30 -8.36 -5.34
C VAL A 83 -17.84 -9.62 -4.65
N GLY A 84 -17.05 -10.24 -3.74
CA GLY A 84 -17.50 -11.37 -2.94
C GLY A 84 -18.65 -11.04 -1.98
N ALA A 85 -18.61 -9.88 -1.34
CA ALA A 85 -19.67 -9.39 -0.46
C ALA A 85 -20.93 -9.01 -1.24
N LEU A 86 -20.79 -8.39 -2.43
CA LEU A 86 -21.94 -8.09 -3.30
C LEU A 86 -22.61 -9.38 -3.79
N ALA A 87 -21.83 -10.41 -4.12
CA ALA A 87 -22.34 -11.73 -4.50
C ALA A 87 -23.03 -12.44 -3.33
N LEU A 88 -22.50 -12.33 -2.11
CA LEU A 88 -23.16 -12.86 -0.92
C LEU A 88 -24.46 -12.12 -0.59
N VAL A 89 -24.49 -10.79 -0.66
CA VAL A 89 -25.71 -10.00 -0.43
C VAL A 89 -26.75 -10.27 -1.52
N ALA A 90 -26.34 -10.41 -2.78
CA ALA A 90 -27.24 -10.79 -3.87
C ALA A 90 -27.79 -12.22 -3.69
N ALA A 91 -26.96 -13.18 -3.27
CA ALA A 91 -27.40 -14.54 -2.98
C ALA A 91 -28.36 -14.58 -1.78
N LEU A 92 -28.09 -13.81 -0.73
CA LEU A 92 -28.94 -13.75 0.46
C LEU A 92 -30.27 -13.05 0.17
N ALA A 93 -30.26 -12.01 -0.68
CA ALA A 93 -31.47 -11.36 -1.17
C ALA A 93 -32.30 -12.31 -2.07
N PHE A 94 -31.66 -13.13 -2.90
CA PHE A 94 -32.33 -14.13 -3.72
C PHE A 94 -32.97 -15.23 -2.87
N VAL A 95 -32.28 -15.70 -1.83
CA VAL A 95 -32.81 -16.69 -0.87
C VAL A 95 -33.94 -16.10 -0.04
N ALA A 96 -33.85 -14.84 0.40
CA ALA A 96 -34.92 -14.16 1.10
C ALA A 96 -36.17 -13.93 0.22
N ALA A 97 -35.97 -13.58 -1.05
CA ALA A 97 -37.05 -13.49 -2.03
C ALA A 97 -37.71 -14.86 -2.30
N LEU A 98 -36.93 -15.94 -2.25
CA LEU A 98 -37.42 -17.31 -2.40
C LEU A 98 -38.16 -17.80 -1.13
N ALA A 99 -37.75 -17.35 0.05
CA ALA A 99 -38.39 -17.68 1.32
C ALA A 99 -39.77 -17.01 1.50
N LEU A 100 -40.01 -15.85 0.87
CA LEU A 100 -41.30 -15.17 0.92
C LEU A 100 -42.38 -15.80 0.03
N SER A 101 -41.99 -16.66 -0.93
CA SER A 101 -42.94 -17.42 -1.75
C SER A 101 -42.67 -18.92 -1.62
N PRO A 102 -43.32 -19.61 -0.65
CA PRO A 102 -43.25 -21.07 -0.53
C PRO A 102 -43.82 -21.83 -1.75
N LEU A 103 -44.28 -21.10 -2.78
CA LEU A 103 -44.92 -21.62 -3.98
C LEU A 103 -43.97 -21.82 -5.18
N LEU A 104 -42.82 -21.12 -5.23
CA LEU A 104 -41.86 -21.26 -6.35
C LEU A 104 -40.96 -22.50 -6.22
N LEU A 105 -40.68 -22.94 -4.99
CA LEU A 105 -39.91 -24.16 -4.71
C LEU A 105 -40.57 -25.44 -5.28
N PRO A 106 -41.86 -25.71 -5.03
CA PRO A 106 -42.53 -26.88 -5.62
C PRO A 106 -42.69 -26.76 -7.14
N LEU A 107 -42.80 -25.55 -7.69
CA LEU A 107 -42.95 -25.34 -9.13
C LEU A 107 -41.65 -25.59 -9.91
N LEU A 108 -40.49 -25.21 -9.36
CA LEU A 108 -39.18 -25.49 -9.95
C LEU A 108 -38.84 -26.99 -9.91
N LEU A 109 -39.10 -27.67 -8.78
CA LEU A 109 -38.93 -29.12 -8.67
C LEU A 109 -39.90 -29.87 -9.59
N GLY A 110 -41.17 -29.47 -9.64
CA GLY A 110 -42.16 -30.06 -10.54
C GLY A 110 -41.84 -29.85 -12.02
N GLY A 111 -41.40 -28.64 -12.39
CA GLY A 111 -40.99 -28.29 -13.75
C GLY A 111 -39.76 -29.06 -14.22
N LEU A 112 -38.76 -29.24 -13.35
CA LEU A 112 -37.57 -30.03 -13.66
C LEU A 112 -37.92 -31.50 -13.91
N VAL A 113 -38.78 -32.09 -13.08
CA VAL A 113 -39.24 -33.48 -13.23
C VAL A 113 -40.05 -33.66 -14.52
N LEU A 114 -40.97 -32.73 -14.83
CA LEU A 114 -41.74 -32.76 -16.08
C LEU A 114 -40.85 -32.58 -17.31
N ALA A 115 -39.86 -31.68 -17.28
CA ALA A 115 -38.91 -31.49 -18.36
C ALA A 115 -38.06 -32.75 -18.58
N MET A 116 -37.63 -33.41 -17.51
CA MET A 116 -36.89 -34.67 -17.57
C MET A 116 -37.75 -35.80 -18.13
N MET A 117 -39.03 -35.87 -17.74
CA MET A 117 -40.00 -36.83 -18.29
C MET A 117 -40.31 -36.57 -19.77
N HIS A 118 -40.50 -35.30 -20.18
CA HIS A 118 -40.72 -34.93 -21.59
C HIS A 118 -39.51 -35.25 -22.45
N ARG A 119 -38.29 -35.02 -21.94
CA ARG A 119 -37.05 -35.35 -22.64
C ARG A 119 -36.87 -36.87 -22.80
N SER A 120 -37.19 -37.64 -21.75
CA SER A 120 -37.17 -39.11 -21.76
C SER A 120 -38.20 -39.71 -22.73
N ARG A 121 -39.42 -39.16 -22.79
CA ARG A 121 -40.44 -39.61 -23.76
C ARG A 121 -40.03 -39.32 -25.21
N ARG A 122 -39.44 -38.16 -25.49
CA ARG A 122 -38.93 -37.82 -26.83
C ARG A 122 -37.80 -38.73 -27.29
N GLN A 123 -36.92 -39.16 -26.39
CA GLN A 123 -35.82 -40.07 -26.72
C GLN A 123 -36.29 -41.50 -27.02
N ARG A 124 -37.41 -41.95 -26.45
CA ARG A 124 -38.02 -43.25 -26.76
C ARG A 124 -38.69 -43.24 -28.13
N VAL A 125 -39.46 -42.19 -28.44
CA VAL A 125 -40.13 -42.04 -29.75
C VAL A 125 -39.13 -41.98 -30.92
N LEU A 126 -37.94 -41.39 -30.71
CA LEU A 126 -36.87 -41.37 -31.71
C LEU A 126 -36.13 -42.72 -31.85
N ARG A 127 -36.18 -43.58 -30.83
CA ARG A 127 -35.61 -44.94 -30.89
C ARG A 127 -36.56 -45.95 -31.53
N ASP A 128 -37.86 -45.73 -31.44
CA ASP A 128 -38.90 -46.58 -32.03
C ASP A 128 -39.27 -46.17 -33.48
N GLN A 129 -38.54 -45.25 -34.10
CA GLN A 129 -38.64 -45.03 -35.55
C GLN A 129 -37.82 -46.13 -36.26
N PRO A 130 -38.46 -47.09 -36.95
CA PRO A 130 -37.74 -48.08 -37.72
C PRO A 130 -37.07 -47.41 -38.91
N VAL A 131 -35.75 -47.55 -39.00
CA VAL A 131 -34.96 -47.35 -40.24
C VAL A 131 -35.04 -48.60 -41.10
#